data_AF-A0A7W0ZY55-F1
#
_entry.id   AF-A0A7W0ZY55-F1
#
_cell.length_a   1.000
_cell.length_b   1.000
_cell.length_c   1.000
_cell.angle_alpha   90.00
_cell.angle_beta   90.00
_cell.angle_gamma   90.00
#
_symmetry.space_group_name_H-M   'P 1'
#
loop_
_entity.id
_entity.type
_entity.pdbx_description
1 polymer ?
#
loop_
_entity_poly.entity_id
_entity_poly.type
_entity_poly.pdbx_seq_one_letter_code
_entity_poly.pdbx_strand_id
1 'polypeptide(L)'
;MGTPFGVIASCELKNVAPGKSTLWASIKVEPRGKALEVERSPLAVALVIDVSGSMAGDPIAHVLKSCELVADLLTEKDQLSIVTFSTAAGVRCGLTTVDVAGRAQIKASLADVRADGSTNMHGGLEVAAGVLMSAPTGLRRTIVLLSDGQPNVGLQSASDLAAYVKGLKLAVSTLGFGLHHDENVLDAIATAGSGRYAYIPDPVVARVDLARAALAHGGIVADQLELKLEPAEGVELVRILPEGQLRHGKHGISTAIGDVFIDEPRSLALELQLDLKPGAKGRLAEIAVEGRAPDGTQHRMTATLDVDIRTGASVVDKDAQREIILVQADAARVQARAQADRGAMPAAAAILKALAARIDALEGFKRDDGSVLADLRETLQDEIEQYERKSTDVERMHQRKASMVYKSATPTYMPPAAAQAPVHASLVGIGGPVAGKLFTLLTENHIGRMNGNEIAIPDGGLSKRHARVMFAGSDFVIVDLGSTNGTSVNGNRIHSHTLVHGDLIEIGPAVFRFQLGANRP
;
A
#
# COMPACT_ATOMS: atom_id res chain seq x y z
N MET A 1 15.15 30.10 -4.53
CA MET A 1 14.13 29.05 -4.78
C MET A 1 14.10 28.16 -3.54
N GLY A 2 12.92 27.78 -3.05
CA GLY A 2 12.79 26.95 -1.83
C GLY A 2 13.35 25.54 -2.04
N THR A 3 13.68 24.84 -0.96
CA THR A 3 14.18 23.46 -1.01
C THR A 3 13.05 22.49 -1.36
N PRO A 4 13.28 21.52 -2.27
CA PRO A 4 12.22 20.64 -2.77
C PRO A 4 11.77 19.60 -1.73
N PHE A 5 12.62 19.29 -0.75
CA PHE A 5 12.31 18.40 0.36
C PHE A 5 12.82 18.97 1.69
N GLY A 6 12.31 18.43 2.79
CA GLY A 6 12.78 18.64 4.15
C GLY A 6 13.21 17.33 4.79
N VAL A 7 14.04 17.44 5.83
CA VAL A 7 14.48 16.31 6.65
C VAL A 7 14.05 16.56 8.08
N ILE A 8 13.41 15.58 8.69
CA ILE A 8 13.02 15.57 10.10
C ILE A 8 13.72 14.39 10.75
N ALA A 9 14.37 14.61 11.88
CA ALA A 9 14.99 13.56 12.68
C ALA A 9 14.40 13.60 14.09
N SER A 10 14.04 12.45 14.65
CA SER A 10 13.42 12.38 15.96
C SER A 10 13.76 11.08 16.69
N CYS A 11 13.98 11.16 18.00
CA CYS A 11 14.23 10.00 18.86
C CYS A 11 12.90 9.44 19.38
N GLU A 12 12.81 8.11 19.59
CA GLU A 12 11.63 7.50 20.24
C GLU A 12 11.44 7.97 21.70
N LEU A 13 12.52 8.46 22.32
CA LEU A 13 12.51 9.05 23.66
C LEU A 13 12.95 10.51 23.59
N LYS A 14 12.23 11.39 24.29
CA LYS A 14 12.60 12.79 24.49
C LYS A 14 13.74 12.97 25.48
N ASN A 15 13.96 11.99 26.36
CA ASN A 15 15.07 11.98 27.30
C ASN A 15 15.66 10.59 27.55
N VAL A 16 16.98 10.57 27.81
CA VAL A 16 17.75 9.36 28.15
C VAL A 16 18.64 9.62 29.38
N ALA A 17 18.84 8.60 30.19
CA ALA A 17 19.80 8.65 31.29
C ALA A 17 21.24 8.50 30.78
N PRO A 18 22.24 9.10 31.44
CA PRO A 18 23.66 8.82 31.16
C PRO A 18 23.99 7.33 31.32
N GLY A 19 24.99 6.85 30.58
CA GLY A 19 25.45 5.47 30.58
C GLY A 19 25.07 4.73 29.30
N LYS A 20 25.10 3.39 29.40
CA LYS A 20 24.83 2.50 28.26
C LYS A 20 23.34 2.27 28.09
N SER A 21 22.85 2.52 26.89
CA SER A 21 21.46 2.27 26.52
C SER A 21 21.33 2.09 25.00
N THR A 22 20.17 1.61 24.56
CA THR A 22 19.82 1.51 23.14
C THR A 22 18.65 2.45 22.89
N LEU A 23 18.66 3.13 21.75
CA LEU A 23 17.64 4.09 21.36
C LEU A 23 17.34 3.96 19.88
N TRP A 24 16.06 3.98 19.52
CA TRP A 24 15.64 4.15 18.14
C TRP A 24 15.38 5.60 17.77
N ALA A 25 15.66 5.94 16.52
CA ALA A 25 15.36 7.23 15.93
C ALA A 25 14.74 7.07 14.54
N SER A 26 13.87 8.00 14.14
CA SER A 26 13.39 8.15 12.77
C SER A 26 14.14 9.24 12.03
N ILE A 27 14.33 9.03 10.72
CA ILE A 27 14.66 10.08 9.76
C ILE A 27 13.59 10.07 8.69
N LYS A 28 12.87 11.18 8.55
CA LYS A 28 11.85 11.38 7.54
C LYS A 28 12.30 12.41 6.52
N VAL A 29 12.24 12.04 5.24
CA VAL A 29 12.45 12.94 4.11
C VAL A 29 11.10 13.17 3.43
N GLU A 30 10.62 14.40 3.50
CA GLU A 30 9.28 14.77 3.01
C GLU A 30 9.35 15.87 1.95
N PRO A 31 8.48 15.83 0.92
CA PRO A 31 8.33 16.93 -0.04
C PRO A 31 7.99 18.26 0.64
N ARG A 32 8.54 19.37 0.14
CA ARG A 32 8.27 20.73 0.68
C ARG A 32 8.14 21.80 -0.41
N GLY A 33 7.45 22.89 -0.04
CA GLY A 33 7.39 24.11 -0.83
C GLY A 33 6.83 23.91 -2.24
N LYS A 34 7.44 24.54 -3.24
CA LYS A 34 7.02 24.45 -4.64
C LYS A 34 7.06 23.04 -5.22
N ALA A 35 7.72 22.08 -4.57
CA ALA A 35 7.69 20.68 -5.01
C ALA A 35 6.28 20.07 -4.94
N LEU A 36 5.40 20.62 -4.09
CA LEU A 36 3.99 20.22 -4.01
C LEU A 36 3.15 20.75 -5.18
N GLU A 37 3.65 21.76 -5.90
CA GLU A 37 3.03 22.33 -7.11
C GLU A 37 3.55 21.69 -8.41
N VAL A 38 4.48 20.72 -8.31
CA VAL A 38 5.05 20.05 -9.49
C VAL A 38 3.97 19.19 -10.14
N GLU A 39 3.59 19.56 -11.36
CA GLU A 39 2.77 18.69 -12.21
C GLU A 39 3.47 17.34 -12.36
N ARG A 40 2.69 16.28 -12.18
CA ARG A 40 3.12 14.90 -12.42
C ARG A 40 3.77 14.79 -13.81
N SER A 41 4.99 14.24 -13.86
CA SER A 41 5.67 13.97 -15.13
C SER A 41 4.79 13.10 -16.03
N PRO A 42 4.72 13.40 -17.34
CA PRO A 42 3.96 12.60 -18.29
C PRO A 42 4.40 11.13 -18.26
N LEU A 43 3.45 10.21 -18.36
CA LEU A 43 3.72 8.78 -18.30
C LEU A 43 3.77 8.13 -19.67
N ALA A 44 4.61 7.11 -19.79
CA ALA A 44 4.38 5.98 -20.66
C ALA A 44 4.04 4.78 -19.78
N VAL A 45 2.80 4.30 -19.85
CA VAL A 45 2.31 3.16 -19.06
C VAL A 45 2.00 1.96 -19.95
N ALA A 46 2.45 0.78 -19.55
CA ALA A 46 2.01 -0.48 -20.15
C ALA A 46 1.08 -1.20 -19.17
N LEU A 47 -0.18 -1.39 -19.55
CA LEU A 47 -1.11 -2.26 -18.84
C LEU A 47 -0.91 -3.68 -19.36
N VAL A 48 -0.43 -4.56 -18.48
CA VAL A 48 -0.08 -5.94 -18.80
C VAL A 48 -1.14 -6.83 -18.21
N ILE A 49 -2.02 -7.31 -19.08
CA ILE A 49 -3.28 -7.97 -18.72
C ILE A 49 -3.11 -9.49 -18.82
N ASP A 50 -3.32 -10.17 -17.71
CA ASP A 50 -3.48 -11.61 -17.67
C ASP A 50 -4.83 -11.99 -18.28
N VAL A 51 -4.77 -12.81 -19.34
CA VAL A 51 -5.96 -13.35 -19.99
C VAL A 51 -5.99 -14.87 -19.87
N SER A 52 -5.33 -15.46 -18.88
CA SER A 52 -5.34 -16.90 -18.64
C SER A 52 -6.72 -17.43 -18.25
N GLY A 53 -6.93 -18.74 -18.38
CA GLY A 53 -8.23 -19.37 -18.13
C GLY A 53 -8.77 -19.17 -16.69
N SER A 54 -7.91 -18.94 -15.70
CA SER A 54 -8.32 -18.67 -14.31
C SER A 54 -8.96 -17.29 -14.13
N MET A 55 -8.72 -16.36 -15.07
CA MET A 55 -9.33 -15.04 -15.10
C MET A 55 -10.77 -15.05 -15.63
N ALA A 56 -11.29 -16.19 -16.09
CA ALA A 56 -12.63 -16.28 -16.64
C ALA A 56 -13.73 -15.85 -15.63
N GLY A 57 -14.80 -15.22 -16.16
CA GLY A 57 -15.90 -14.70 -15.35
C GLY A 57 -15.68 -13.26 -14.90
N ASP A 58 -15.97 -12.99 -13.63
CA ASP A 58 -15.87 -11.64 -13.05
C ASP A 58 -14.44 -11.05 -13.07
N PRO A 59 -13.35 -11.81 -12.82
CA PRO A 59 -12.00 -11.24 -12.81
C PRO A 59 -11.61 -10.55 -14.11
N ILE A 60 -11.81 -11.19 -15.27
CA ILE A 60 -11.48 -10.57 -16.57
C ILE A 60 -12.37 -9.35 -16.83
N ALA A 61 -13.66 -9.39 -16.45
CA ALA A 61 -14.54 -8.22 -16.58
C ALA A 61 -14.04 -7.04 -15.73
N HIS A 62 -13.60 -7.31 -14.50
CA HIS A 62 -13.03 -6.31 -13.59
C HIS A 62 -11.71 -5.74 -14.12
N VAL A 63 -10.84 -6.58 -14.66
CA VAL A 63 -9.59 -6.14 -15.29
C VAL A 63 -9.84 -5.20 -16.45
N LEU A 64 -10.73 -5.58 -17.39
CA LEU A 64 -11.04 -4.73 -18.54
C LEU A 64 -11.63 -3.39 -18.09
N LYS A 65 -12.50 -3.42 -17.06
CA LYS A 65 -13.06 -2.20 -16.50
C LYS A 65 -12.02 -1.34 -15.77
N SER A 66 -11.06 -1.96 -15.05
CA SER A 66 -9.90 -1.27 -14.49
C SER A 66 -9.08 -0.58 -15.58
N CYS A 67 -8.81 -1.25 -16.70
CA CYS A 67 -8.05 -0.65 -17.80
C CYS A 67 -8.78 0.58 -18.40
N GLU A 68 -10.11 0.52 -18.55
CA GLU A 68 -10.90 1.68 -18.97
C GLU A 68 -10.79 2.83 -17.98
N LEU A 69 -10.92 2.55 -16.67
CA LEU A 69 -10.82 3.57 -15.63
C LEU A 69 -9.43 4.20 -15.60
N VAL A 70 -8.35 3.43 -15.77
CA VAL A 70 -7.00 3.96 -15.87
C VAL A 70 -6.86 4.85 -17.10
N ALA A 71 -7.36 4.43 -18.26
CA ALA A 71 -7.35 5.25 -19.47
C ALA A 71 -8.15 6.56 -19.30
N ASP A 72 -9.21 6.56 -18.50
CA ASP A 72 -9.98 7.76 -18.17
C ASP A 72 -9.26 8.69 -17.17
N LEU A 73 -8.39 8.15 -16.31
CA LEU A 73 -7.62 8.93 -15.34
C LEU A 73 -6.37 9.60 -15.93
N LEU A 74 -5.86 9.09 -17.06
CA LEU A 74 -4.70 9.67 -17.75
C LEU A 74 -5.08 10.92 -18.56
N THR A 75 -4.08 11.69 -18.96
CA THR A 75 -4.21 12.95 -19.72
C THR A 75 -3.63 12.83 -21.12
N GLU A 76 -3.87 13.81 -21.98
CA GLU A 76 -3.28 13.87 -23.33
C GLU A 76 -1.74 14.00 -23.34
N LYS A 77 -1.13 14.30 -22.19
CA LYS A 77 0.34 14.29 -22.04
C LYS A 77 0.88 12.86 -21.92
N ASP A 78 0.04 11.89 -21.55
CA ASP A 78 0.41 10.51 -21.27
C ASP A 78 0.28 9.61 -22.50
N GLN A 79 1.01 8.49 -22.49
CA GLN A 79 0.90 7.38 -23.44
C GLN A 79 0.59 6.08 -22.73
N LEU A 80 -0.28 5.26 -23.31
CA LEU A 80 -0.70 3.97 -22.77
C LEU A 80 -0.58 2.88 -23.84
N SER A 81 -0.05 1.72 -23.45
CA SER A 81 -0.05 0.50 -24.24
C SER A 81 -0.81 -0.62 -23.52
N ILE A 82 -1.48 -1.47 -24.29
CA ILE A 82 -2.12 -2.70 -23.80
C ILE A 82 -1.31 -3.90 -24.28
N VAL A 83 -0.79 -4.66 -23.31
CA VAL A 83 -0.14 -5.96 -23.52
C VAL A 83 -1.03 -7.01 -22.88
N THR A 84 -1.29 -8.11 -23.58
CA THR A 84 -2.00 -9.26 -23.01
C THR A 84 -1.07 -10.46 -22.95
N PHE A 85 -1.20 -11.30 -21.95
CA PHE A 85 -0.48 -12.56 -21.88
C PHE A 85 -1.37 -13.71 -21.40
N SER A 86 -1.14 -14.87 -21.99
CA SER A 86 -1.56 -16.16 -21.44
C SER A 86 -0.38 -17.12 -21.57
N THR A 87 -0.45 -18.14 -22.44
CA THR A 87 0.70 -19.00 -22.79
C THR A 87 1.78 -18.19 -23.52
N ALA A 88 1.36 -17.27 -24.38
CA ALA A 88 2.21 -16.30 -25.07
C ALA A 88 1.79 -14.87 -24.69
N ALA A 89 2.73 -13.94 -24.81
CA ALA A 89 2.49 -12.52 -24.60
C ALA A 89 2.50 -11.75 -25.92
N GLY A 90 1.73 -10.67 -26.01
CA GLY A 90 1.67 -9.85 -27.21
C GLY A 90 1.07 -8.46 -26.98
N VAL A 91 1.45 -7.53 -27.85
CA VAL A 91 0.91 -6.17 -27.86
C VAL A 91 -0.45 -6.17 -28.53
N ARG A 92 -1.50 -5.75 -27.81
CA ARG A 92 -2.84 -5.51 -28.36
C ARG A 92 -3.01 -4.07 -28.84
N CYS A 93 -2.48 -3.13 -28.07
CA CYS A 93 -2.45 -1.72 -28.42
C CYS A 93 -1.04 -1.19 -28.18
N GLY A 94 -0.39 -0.65 -29.20
CA GLY A 94 0.91 0.02 -29.06
C GLY A 94 0.83 1.26 -28.18
N LEU A 95 1.97 1.90 -27.92
CA LEU A 95 2.01 3.17 -27.18
C LEU A 95 1.16 4.22 -27.90
N THR A 96 0.03 4.55 -27.29
CA THR A 96 -0.98 5.45 -27.84
C THR A 96 -1.12 6.65 -26.92
N THR A 97 -1.04 7.87 -27.46
CA THR A 97 -1.31 9.10 -26.71
C THR A 97 -2.75 9.11 -26.19
N VAL A 98 -2.97 9.48 -24.93
CA VAL A 98 -4.30 9.39 -24.29
C VAL A 98 -5.16 10.64 -24.54
N ASP A 99 -5.25 11.04 -25.80
CA ASP A 99 -6.20 12.03 -26.30
C ASP A 99 -7.59 11.40 -26.56
N VAL A 100 -8.53 12.16 -27.12
CA VAL A 100 -9.90 11.66 -27.38
C VAL A 100 -9.91 10.46 -28.33
N ALA A 101 -9.09 10.47 -29.39
CA ALA A 101 -9.04 9.40 -30.37
C ALA A 101 -8.29 8.18 -29.82
N GLY A 102 -7.17 8.41 -29.13
CA GLY A 102 -6.38 7.37 -28.48
C GLY A 102 -7.15 6.64 -27.40
N ARG A 103 -7.95 7.34 -26.57
CA ARG A 103 -8.86 6.69 -25.60
C ARG A 103 -9.85 5.76 -26.29
N ALA A 104 -10.45 6.18 -27.40
CA ALA A 104 -11.36 5.34 -28.16
C ALA A 104 -10.64 4.10 -28.72
N GLN A 105 -9.43 4.26 -29.24
CA GLN A 105 -8.60 3.16 -29.74
C GLN A 105 -8.22 2.16 -28.62
N ILE A 106 -7.81 2.65 -27.45
CA ILE A 106 -7.47 1.83 -26.28
C ILE A 106 -8.68 1.01 -25.86
N LYS A 107 -9.85 1.66 -25.67
CA LYS A 107 -11.09 0.97 -25.28
C LYS A 107 -11.54 -0.06 -26.33
N ALA A 108 -11.43 0.26 -27.62
CA ALA A 108 -11.72 -0.67 -28.70
C ALA A 108 -10.82 -1.92 -28.64
N SER A 109 -9.54 -1.77 -28.30
CA SER A 109 -8.61 -2.90 -28.19
C SER A 109 -8.93 -3.89 -27.05
N LEU A 110 -9.75 -3.47 -26.09
CA LEU A 110 -10.16 -4.28 -24.93
C LEU A 110 -11.46 -5.07 -25.17
N ALA A 111 -12.29 -4.67 -26.15
CA ALA A 111 -13.66 -5.17 -26.31
C ALA A 111 -13.74 -6.69 -26.55
N ASP A 112 -12.77 -7.25 -27.27
CA ASP A 112 -12.73 -8.67 -27.66
C ASP A 112 -11.77 -9.51 -26.81
N VAL A 113 -11.28 -8.97 -25.69
CA VAL A 113 -10.40 -9.72 -24.80
C VAL A 113 -11.20 -10.82 -24.08
N ARG A 114 -10.67 -12.04 -24.12
CA ARG A 114 -11.27 -13.24 -23.52
C ARG A 114 -10.21 -14.03 -22.75
N ALA A 115 -10.63 -14.65 -21.66
CA ALA A 115 -9.80 -15.51 -20.83
C ALA A 115 -9.62 -16.89 -21.48
N ASP A 116 -8.38 -17.29 -21.77
CA ASP A 116 -7.98 -18.60 -22.27
C ASP A 116 -6.47 -18.86 -22.06
N GLY A 117 -6.08 -20.13 -22.03
CA GLY A 117 -4.68 -20.56 -21.99
C GLY A 117 -4.03 -20.51 -20.60
N SER A 118 -2.70 -20.62 -20.60
CA SER A 118 -1.86 -20.70 -19.40
C SER A 118 -1.40 -19.30 -18.94
N THR A 119 -0.47 -19.22 -17.98
CA THR A 119 -0.07 -17.95 -17.32
C THR A 119 1.45 -17.75 -17.40
N ASN A 120 1.91 -16.97 -18.39
CA ASN A 120 3.31 -16.62 -18.65
C ASN A 120 3.60 -15.15 -18.30
N MET A 121 3.70 -14.85 -17.00
CA MET A 121 3.93 -13.48 -16.52
C MET A 121 5.26 -12.90 -17.01
N HIS A 122 6.32 -13.72 -17.02
CA HIS A 122 7.64 -13.29 -17.48
C HIS A 122 7.59 -12.76 -18.92
N GLY A 123 6.93 -13.49 -19.83
CA GLY A 123 6.75 -13.03 -21.21
C GLY A 123 5.93 -11.74 -21.31
N GLY A 124 4.89 -11.59 -20.47
CA GLY A 124 4.10 -10.35 -20.39
C GLY A 124 4.95 -9.14 -20.00
N LEU A 125 5.76 -9.29 -18.95
CA LEU A 125 6.67 -8.25 -18.46
C LEU A 125 7.77 -7.92 -19.48
N GLU A 126 8.33 -8.92 -20.17
CA GLU A 126 9.32 -8.74 -21.22
C GLU A 126 8.78 -7.92 -22.40
N VAL A 127 7.61 -8.28 -22.93
CA VAL A 127 6.96 -7.54 -24.03
C VAL A 127 6.67 -6.10 -23.61
N ALA A 128 6.16 -5.90 -22.40
CA ALA A 128 5.85 -4.57 -21.86
C ALA A 128 7.09 -3.70 -21.70
N ALA A 129 8.19 -4.26 -21.17
CA ALA A 129 9.46 -3.56 -21.06
C ALA A 129 9.97 -3.14 -22.45
N GLY A 130 9.90 -4.04 -23.44
CA GLY A 130 10.27 -3.73 -24.83
C GLY A 130 9.47 -2.57 -25.41
N VAL A 131 8.15 -2.56 -25.22
CA VAL A 131 7.29 -1.45 -25.66
C VAL A 131 7.68 -0.15 -24.97
N LEU A 132 7.85 -0.14 -23.65
CA LEU A 132 8.20 1.07 -22.90
C LEU A 132 9.59 1.63 -23.24
N MET A 133 10.53 0.78 -23.63
CA MET A 133 11.85 1.24 -24.09
C MET A 133 11.77 2.04 -25.40
N SER A 134 10.73 1.82 -26.21
CA SER A 134 10.45 2.61 -27.41
C SER A 134 9.77 3.97 -27.13
N ALA A 135 9.34 4.22 -25.88
CA ALA A 135 8.67 5.46 -25.52
C ALA A 135 9.59 6.69 -25.66
N PRO A 136 9.05 7.86 -26.07
CA PRO A 136 9.84 9.09 -26.21
C PRO A 136 10.59 9.45 -24.92
N THR A 137 11.74 10.12 -25.08
CA THR A 137 12.52 10.62 -23.95
C THR A 137 11.72 11.67 -23.18
N GLY A 138 11.77 11.64 -21.85
CA GLY A 138 11.06 12.59 -20.99
C GLY A 138 9.73 12.06 -20.44
N LEU A 139 9.23 10.92 -20.96
CA LEU A 139 8.12 10.21 -20.33
C LEU A 139 8.66 9.26 -19.27
N ARG A 140 8.01 9.29 -18.10
CA ARG A 140 8.26 8.33 -17.04
C ARG A 140 7.63 6.98 -17.40
N ARG A 141 8.41 5.90 -17.34
CA ARG A 141 7.98 4.57 -17.80
C ARG A 141 7.55 3.70 -16.62
N THR A 142 6.37 3.10 -16.72
CA THR A 142 5.84 2.21 -15.67
C THR A 142 5.01 1.07 -16.25
N ILE A 143 5.09 -0.08 -15.60
CA ILE A 143 4.30 -1.27 -15.89
C ILE A 143 3.22 -1.40 -14.81
N VAL A 144 2.01 -1.77 -15.21
CA VAL A 144 0.94 -2.18 -14.31
C VAL A 144 0.51 -3.58 -14.74
N LEU A 145 0.85 -4.59 -13.92
CA LEU A 145 0.49 -5.98 -14.16
C LEU A 145 -0.86 -6.28 -13.51
N LEU A 146 -1.82 -6.81 -14.26
CA LEU A 146 -3.16 -7.16 -13.80
C LEU A 146 -3.33 -8.67 -13.91
N SER A 147 -3.40 -9.39 -12.78
CA SER A 147 -3.37 -10.87 -12.77
C SER A 147 -3.97 -11.45 -11.48
N ASP A 148 -4.23 -12.76 -11.49
CA ASP A 148 -4.51 -13.56 -10.29
C ASP A 148 -3.25 -14.23 -9.71
N GLY A 149 -2.04 -13.91 -10.18
CA GLY A 149 -0.83 -14.31 -9.45
C GLY A 149 -0.39 -15.77 -9.63
N GLN A 150 -0.96 -16.57 -10.53
CA GLN A 150 -0.63 -18.00 -10.66
C GLN A 150 0.23 -18.35 -11.89
N PRO A 151 1.53 -17.97 -11.96
CA PRO A 151 2.36 -18.30 -13.10
C PRO A 151 2.60 -19.81 -13.19
N ASN A 152 2.48 -20.36 -14.40
CA ASN A 152 2.67 -21.79 -14.67
C ASN A 152 3.46 -22.06 -15.97
N VAL A 153 3.84 -20.99 -16.68
CA VAL A 153 4.72 -21.01 -17.86
C VAL A 153 5.85 -20.00 -17.66
N GLY A 154 7.07 -20.36 -18.03
CA GLY A 154 8.25 -19.51 -17.83
C GLY A 154 8.73 -19.49 -16.38
N LEU A 155 9.13 -18.31 -15.88
CA LEU A 155 9.48 -18.14 -14.46
C LEU A 155 8.21 -18.22 -13.61
N GLN A 156 8.24 -19.08 -12.60
CA GLN A 156 7.07 -19.36 -11.76
C GLN A 156 7.28 -18.96 -10.30
N SER A 157 8.53 -18.87 -9.85
CA SER A 157 8.81 -18.50 -8.46
C SER A 157 8.75 -16.97 -8.28
N ALA A 158 8.23 -16.54 -7.12
CA ALA A 158 8.21 -15.12 -6.74
C ALA A 158 9.62 -14.51 -6.75
N SER A 159 10.64 -15.28 -6.31
CA SER A 159 12.03 -14.82 -6.27
C SER A 159 12.63 -14.60 -7.66
N ASP A 160 12.36 -15.48 -8.62
CA ASP A 160 12.92 -15.34 -9.97
C ASP A 160 12.26 -14.17 -10.72
N LEU A 161 10.94 -14.03 -10.58
CA LEU A 161 10.19 -12.90 -11.13
C LEU A 161 10.64 -11.57 -10.52
N ALA A 162 10.83 -11.52 -9.20
CA ALA A 162 11.37 -10.35 -8.50
C ALA A 162 12.79 -10.01 -8.98
N ALA A 163 13.68 -11.01 -9.12
CA ALA A 163 15.03 -10.80 -9.62
C ALA A 163 15.04 -10.24 -11.05
N TYR A 164 14.18 -10.76 -11.92
CA TYR A 164 14.00 -10.27 -13.29
C TYR A 164 13.52 -8.81 -13.30
N VAL A 165 12.45 -8.50 -12.56
CA VAL A 165 11.87 -7.15 -12.47
C VAL A 165 12.89 -6.13 -11.96
N LYS A 166 13.66 -6.49 -10.94
CA LYS A 166 14.76 -5.65 -10.42
C LYS A 166 15.80 -5.32 -11.51
N GLY A 167 16.02 -6.24 -12.46
CA GLY A 167 16.90 -6.05 -13.61
C GLY A 167 16.38 -5.06 -14.66
N LEU A 168 15.05 -4.91 -14.78
CA LEU A 168 14.42 -4.02 -15.78
C LEU A 168 14.67 -2.53 -15.51
N LYS A 169 14.89 -2.15 -14.25
CA LYS A 169 14.99 -0.74 -13.82
C LYS A 169 13.78 0.09 -14.26
N LEU A 170 12.60 -0.53 -14.29
CA LEU A 170 11.31 0.09 -14.56
C LEU A 170 10.44 -0.02 -13.31
N ALA A 171 9.58 0.99 -13.09
CA ALA A 171 8.57 0.89 -12.06
C ALA A 171 7.55 -0.20 -12.45
N VAL A 172 7.25 -1.13 -11.55
CA VAL A 172 6.26 -2.19 -11.77
C VAL A 172 5.29 -2.23 -10.59
N SER A 173 4.02 -1.92 -10.85
CA SER A 173 2.92 -2.12 -9.90
C SER A 173 2.12 -3.35 -10.31
N THR A 174 1.47 -4.01 -9.36
CA THR A 174 0.64 -5.19 -9.59
C THR A 174 -0.76 -4.99 -9.03
N LEU A 175 -1.74 -5.53 -9.75
CA LEU A 175 -3.15 -5.51 -9.39
C LEU A 175 -3.66 -6.94 -9.35
N GLY A 176 -4.04 -7.40 -8.16
CA GLY A 176 -4.59 -8.72 -7.92
C GLY A 176 -6.10 -8.76 -8.22
N PHE A 177 -6.56 -9.78 -8.96
CA PHE A 177 -7.98 -9.99 -9.25
C PHE A 177 -8.41 -11.41 -8.88
N GLY A 178 -9.67 -11.56 -8.48
CA GLY A 178 -10.26 -12.86 -8.15
C GLY A 178 -9.97 -13.36 -6.73
N LEU A 179 -10.79 -14.30 -6.27
CA LEU A 179 -10.76 -14.82 -4.88
C LEU A 179 -9.58 -15.75 -4.58
N HIS A 180 -8.83 -16.15 -5.61
CA HIS A 180 -7.75 -17.13 -5.52
C HIS A 180 -6.40 -16.57 -5.95
N HIS A 181 -6.24 -15.25 -5.90
CA HIS A 181 -5.00 -14.66 -6.38
C HIS A 181 -3.82 -15.00 -5.46
N ASP A 182 -2.64 -15.22 -6.04
CA ASP A 182 -1.41 -15.38 -5.27
C ASP A 182 -0.78 -14.01 -4.99
N GLU A 183 -1.15 -13.44 -3.85
CA GLU A 183 -0.59 -12.20 -3.31
C GLU A 183 0.93 -12.25 -3.19
N ASN A 184 1.52 -13.43 -2.92
CA ASN A 184 2.95 -13.55 -2.69
C ASN A 184 3.77 -13.23 -3.93
N VAL A 185 3.32 -13.68 -5.10
CA VAL A 185 4.00 -13.45 -6.37
C VAL A 185 3.82 -12.00 -6.81
N LEU A 186 2.59 -11.48 -6.71
CA LEU A 186 2.26 -10.12 -7.14
C LEU A 186 2.91 -9.06 -6.26
N ASP A 187 2.95 -9.26 -4.95
CA ASP A 187 3.61 -8.37 -4.00
C ASP A 187 5.14 -8.37 -4.17
N ALA A 188 5.74 -9.55 -4.41
CA ALA A 188 7.17 -9.66 -4.69
C ALA A 188 7.57 -8.93 -5.98
N ILE A 189 6.76 -9.02 -7.04
CA ILE A 189 6.96 -8.28 -8.30
C ILE A 189 6.86 -6.78 -8.05
N ALA A 190 5.80 -6.32 -7.36
CA ALA A 190 5.60 -4.91 -7.08
C ALA A 190 6.76 -4.32 -6.26
N THR A 191 7.12 -5.01 -5.17
CA THR A 191 8.24 -4.63 -4.30
C THR A 191 9.56 -4.55 -5.08
N ALA A 192 9.86 -5.54 -5.92
CA ALA A 192 11.08 -5.55 -6.72
C ALA A 192 11.13 -4.45 -7.78
N GLY A 193 9.97 -4.05 -8.30
CA GLY A 193 9.81 -2.95 -9.24
C GLY A 193 9.64 -1.59 -8.58
N SER A 194 9.82 -1.47 -7.26
CA SER A 194 9.55 -0.25 -6.49
C SER A 194 8.15 0.32 -6.72
N GLY A 195 7.18 -0.51 -7.11
CA GLY A 195 5.79 -0.13 -7.32
C GLY A 195 4.88 -0.65 -6.22
N ARG A 196 3.57 -0.67 -6.48
CA ARG A 196 2.56 -0.99 -5.48
C ARG A 196 1.77 -2.23 -5.87
N TYR A 197 1.46 -3.06 -4.88
CA TYR A 197 0.47 -4.12 -5.00
C TYR A 197 -0.88 -3.61 -4.48
N ALA A 198 -1.96 -3.93 -5.20
CA ALA A 198 -3.31 -3.73 -4.70
C ALA A 198 -4.24 -4.84 -5.17
N TYR A 199 -5.07 -5.37 -4.28
CA TYR A 199 -6.16 -6.25 -4.66
C TYR A 199 -7.39 -5.43 -5.08
N ILE A 200 -7.95 -5.77 -6.25
CA ILE A 200 -9.09 -5.07 -6.85
C ILE A 200 -10.30 -6.01 -6.86
N PRO A 201 -11.12 -5.98 -5.80
CA PRO A 201 -12.33 -6.80 -5.74
C PRO A 201 -13.40 -6.30 -6.73
N ASP A 202 -13.52 -4.98 -6.89
CA ASP A 202 -14.37 -4.30 -7.88
C ASP A 202 -13.66 -3.01 -8.32
N PRO A 203 -13.50 -2.76 -9.63
CA PRO A 203 -12.70 -1.66 -10.15
C PRO A 203 -13.35 -0.28 -10.00
N VAL A 204 -14.68 -0.21 -9.99
CA VAL A 204 -15.41 1.05 -9.75
C VAL A 204 -15.26 1.47 -8.30
N VAL A 205 -15.31 0.48 -7.40
CA VAL A 205 -15.14 0.65 -5.96
C VAL A 205 -13.69 0.96 -5.60
N ALA A 206 -12.74 0.20 -6.12
CA ALA A 206 -11.32 0.34 -5.81
C ALA A 206 -10.62 1.37 -6.72
N ARG A 207 -11.36 2.35 -7.26
CA ARG A 207 -10.84 3.35 -8.22
C ARG A 207 -9.64 4.12 -7.66
N VAL A 208 -9.64 4.41 -6.36
CA VAL A 208 -8.53 5.09 -5.68
C VAL A 208 -7.29 4.20 -5.62
N ASP A 209 -7.43 2.93 -5.24
CA ASP A 209 -6.31 1.98 -5.17
C ASP A 209 -5.76 1.66 -6.56
N LEU A 210 -6.65 1.51 -7.55
CA LEU A 210 -6.33 1.41 -8.97
C LEU A 210 -5.55 2.63 -9.46
N ALA A 211 -6.05 3.84 -9.16
CA ALA A 211 -5.34 5.08 -9.48
C ALA A 211 -3.98 5.11 -8.80
N ARG A 212 -3.89 4.72 -7.52
CA ARG A 212 -2.63 4.72 -6.77
C ARG A 212 -1.63 3.71 -7.30
N ALA A 213 -2.06 2.56 -7.80
CA ALA A 213 -1.16 1.55 -8.38
C ALA A 213 -0.75 1.92 -9.80
N ALA A 214 -1.70 2.37 -10.63
CA ALA A 214 -1.47 2.67 -12.04
C ALA A 214 -0.80 4.02 -12.28
N LEU A 215 -1.10 4.99 -11.41
CA LEU A 215 -0.56 6.34 -11.47
C LEU A 215 0.52 6.58 -10.42
N ALA A 216 0.89 5.56 -9.62
CA ALA A 216 1.81 5.68 -8.51
C ALA A 216 3.06 6.45 -8.89
N HIS A 217 3.56 7.21 -7.93
CA HIS A 217 4.59 8.22 -8.01
C HIS A 217 4.12 9.50 -8.74
N GLY A 218 3.75 10.49 -7.93
CA GLY A 218 3.72 11.89 -8.34
C GLY A 218 5.08 12.32 -8.90
N GLY A 219 5.20 13.58 -9.35
CA GLY A 219 6.47 14.10 -9.83
C GLY A 219 7.62 13.75 -8.87
N ILE A 220 8.77 13.36 -9.42
CA ILE A 220 9.98 13.18 -8.62
C ILE A 220 10.27 14.52 -7.95
N VAL A 221 10.43 14.51 -6.64
CA VAL A 221 10.80 15.69 -5.86
C VAL A 221 12.31 15.83 -5.84
N ALA A 222 12.99 14.70 -5.62
CA ALA A 222 14.42 14.56 -5.82
C ALA A 222 14.77 13.09 -6.11
N ASP A 223 15.80 12.88 -6.91
CA ASP A 223 16.41 11.57 -7.18
C ASP A 223 17.81 11.46 -6.55
N GLN A 224 18.33 10.23 -6.53
CA GLN A 224 19.69 9.91 -6.08
C GLN A 224 19.98 10.38 -4.65
N LEU A 225 18.99 10.31 -3.74
CA LEU A 225 19.21 10.81 -2.40
C LEU A 225 20.21 9.93 -1.62
N GLU A 226 21.17 10.59 -0.99
CA GLU A 226 22.17 10.00 -0.09
C GLU A 226 22.03 10.62 1.30
N LEU A 227 21.85 9.77 2.32
CA LEU A 227 21.93 10.12 3.72
C LEU A 227 23.38 10.02 4.18
N LYS A 228 23.84 11.06 4.90
CA LYS A 228 25.10 11.10 5.65
C LYS A 228 24.76 11.33 7.13
N LEU A 229 25.31 10.50 7.99
CA LEU A 229 25.11 10.53 9.42
C LEU A 229 26.46 10.60 10.13
N GLU A 230 26.64 11.64 10.95
CA GLU A 230 27.82 11.86 11.78
C GLU A 230 27.44 11.66 13.25
N PRO A 231 27.75 10.49 13.87
CA PRO A 231 27.45 10.23 15.26
C PRO A 231 28.27 11.13 16.19
N ALA A 232 27.67 11.54 17.31
CA ALA A 232 28.39 12.21 18.39
C ALA A 232 29.25 11.23 19.20
N GLU A 233 30.12 11.76 20.07
CA GLU A 233 30.93 10.93 20.97
C GLU A 233 30.04 10.05 21.85
N GLY A 234 30.32 8.74 21.88
CA GLY A 234 29.54 7.77 22.64
C GLY A 234 28.25 7.32 21.92
N VAL A 235 28.09 7.60 20.63
CA VAL A 235 26.96 7.12 19.81
C VAL A 235 27.48 6.24 18.68
N GLU A 236 26.92 5.03 18.57
CA GLU A 236 27.23 4.08 17.51
C GLU A 236 25.95 3.66 16.79
N LEU A 237 25.98 3.64 15.45
CA LEU A 237 24.89 3.11 14.64
C LEU A 237 24.98 1.58 14.60
N VAL A 238 23.99 0.90 15.17
CA VAL A 238 23.87 -0.57 15.16
C VAL A 238 23.32 -1.03 13.81
N ARG A 239 22.22 -0.42 13.35
CA ARG A 239 21.63 -0.68 12.04
C ARG A 239 20.75 0.46 11.55
N ILE A 240 20.48 0.45 10.25
CA ILE A 240 19.48 1.28 9.59
C ILE A 240 18.43 0.40 8.90
N LEU A 241 17.18 0.83 8.96
CA LEU A 241 16.05 0.25 8.24
C LEU A 241 15.45 1.31 7.30
N PRO A 242 15.03 0.94 6.07
CA PRO A 242 15.30 -0.34 5.41
C PRO A 242 16.80 -0.64 5.28
N GLU A 243 17.17 -1.91 5.21
CA GLU A 243 18.58 -2.31 5.09
C GLU A 243 19.18 -1.82 3.77
N GLY A 244 20.32 -1.14 3.87
CA GLY A 244 21.03 -0.55 2.73
C GLY A 244 22.53 -0.77 2.84
N GLN A 245 23.25 -0.54 1.73
CA GLN A 245 24.70 -0.63 1.73
C GLN A 245 25.29 0.58 2.47
N LEU A 246 25.79 0.34 3.68
CA LEU A 246 26.47 1.34 4.49
C LEU A 246 27.91 1.57 3.97
N ARG A 247 28.31 2.84 3.85
CA ARG A 247 29.67 3.26 3.53
C ARG A 247 30.23 4.04 4.71
N HIS A 248 31.41 3.63 5.19
CA HIS A 248 32.10 4.31 6.28
C HIS A 248 33.15 5.27 5.71
N GLY A 249 33.10 6.53 6.13
CA GLY A 249 34.04 7.57 5.73
C GLY A 249 34.68 8.27 6.93
N LYS A 250 35.57 9.24 6.66
CA LYS A 250 36.19 10.07 7.71
C LYS A 250 35.19 10.95 8.47
N HIS A 251 34.02 11.17 7.88
CA HIS A 251 32.94 12.03 8.38
C HIS A 251 31.64 11.22 8.55
N GLY A 252 31.72 10.08 9.24
CA GLY A 252 30.55 9.26 9.57
C GLY A 252 30.17 8.21 8.53
N ILE A 253 28.88 7.92 8.47
CA ILE A 253 28.27 6.80 7.73
C ILE A 253 27.39 7.36 6.63
N SER A 254 27.46 6.81 5.41
CA SER A 254 26.54 7.16 4.33
C SER A 254 25.80 5.96 3.74
N THR A 255 24.58 6.22 3.25
CA THR A 255 23.75 5.22 2.56
C THR A 255 22.79 5.90 1.58
N ALA A 256 22.49 5.22 0.48
CA ALA A 256 21.44 5.65 -0.44
C ALA A 256 20.05 5.44 0.22
N ILE A 257 19.15 6.41 0.02
CA ILE A 257 17.77 6.34 0.54
C ILE A 257 16.73 6.20 -0.58
N GLY A 258 17.17 6.30 -1.84
CA GLY A 258 16.30 6.22 -3.02
C GLY A 258 15.57 7.52 -3.31
N ASP A 259 14.72 7.50 -4.33
CA ASP A 259 14.05 8.71 -4.83
C ASP A 259 12.85 9.08 -3.95
N VAL A 260 12.55 10.38 -3.86
CA VAL A 260 11.40 10.93 -3.13
C VAL A 260 10.37 11.46 -4.12
N PHE A 261 9.11 11.12 -3.89
CA PHE A 261 7.98 11.54 -4.71
C PHE A 261 6.99 12.39 -3.90
N ILE A 262 6.16 13.18 -4.58
CA ILE A 262 5.19 14.08 -3.94
C ILE A 262 4.26 13.34 -2.95
N ASP A 263 3.81 12.14 -3.32
CA ASP A 263 2.88 11.32 -2.55
C ASP A 263 3.57 10.26 -1.69
N GLU A 264 4.90 10.21 -1.69
CA GLU A 264 5.67 9.12 -1.05
C GLU A 264 6.91 9.68 -0.34
N PRO A 265 6.76 10.14 0.92
CA PRO A 265 7.91 10.48 1.75
C PRO A 265 8.73 9.22 2.05
N ARG A 266 10.03 9.42 2.32
CA ARG A 266 10.92 8.34 2.75
C ARG A 266 11.10 8.40 4.25
N SER A 267 10.91 7.27 4.93
CA SER A 267 11.16 7.14 6.37
C SER A 267 12.19 6.04 6.61
N LEU A 268 13.13 6.32 7.51
CA LEU A 268 14.19 5.42 7.93
C LEU A 268 14.12 5.27 9.45
N ALA A 269 14.50 4.11 9.97
CA ALA A 269 14.66 3.87 11.40
C ALA A 269 16.11 3.48 11.70
N LEU A 270 16.71 4.15 12.67
CA LEU A 270 18.07 3.94 13.14
C LEU A 270 18.02 3.28 14.51
N GLU A 271 18.78 2.22 14.69
CA GLU A 271 19.07 1.67 16.01
C GLU A 271 20.45 2.18 16.46
N LEU A 272 20.47 2.91 17.58
CA LEU A 272 21.67 3.53 18.12
C LEU A 272 22.05 2.87 19.44
N GLN A 273 23.33 2.53 19.57
CA GLN A 273 23.94 2.18 20.85
C GLN A 273 24.56 3.43 21.45
N LEU A 274 24.17 3.73 22.68
CA LEU A 274 24.61 4.90 23.43
C LEU A 274 25.57 4.46 24.55
N ASP A 275 26.60 5.27 24.79
CA ASP A 275 27.50 5.24 25.95
C ASP A 275 27.80 6.70 26.37
N LEU A 276 26.78 7.34 26.96
CA LEU A 276 26.78 8.78 27.21
C LEU A 276 27.39 9.10 28.58
N LYS A 277 28.40 9.97 28.58
CA LYS A 277 28.99 10.49 29.83
C LYS A 277 27.98 11.39 30.58
N PRO A 278 28.04 11.45 31.92
CA PRO A 278 27.28 12.44 32.68
C PRO A 278 27.61 13.86 32.19
N GLY A 279 26.59 14.65 31.85
CA GLY A 279 26.75 16.00 31.30
C GLY A 279 27.11 16.07 29.81
N ALA A 280 27.01 14.95 29.08
CA ALA A 280 27.08 14.97 27.62
C ALA A 280 26.04 15.95 27.04
N LYS A 281 26.37 16.52 25.88
CA LYS A 281 25.42 17.35 25.13
C LYS A 281 24.37 16.44 24.53
N GLY A 282 23.11 16.84 24.59
CA GLY A 282 21.97 16.08 24.07
C GLY A 282 21.98 15.77 22.57
N ARG A 283 23.00 16.16 21.81
CA ARG A 283 23.11 15.88 20.38
C ARG A 283 23.71 14.49 20.17
N LEU A 284 22.93 13.61 19.54
CA LEU A 284 23.32 12.24 19.25
C LEU A 284 23.96 12.07 17.87
N ALA A 285 23.48 12.81 16.87
CA ALA A 285 24.05 12.78 15.53
C ALA A 285 23.72 14.05 14.73
N GLU A 286 24.59 14.39 13.79
CA GLU A 286 24.27 15.32 12.71
C GLU A 286 23.89 14.54 11.45
N ILE A 287 22.84 14.98 10.77
CA ILE A 287 22.26 14.32 9.61
C ILE A 287 22.32 15.29 8.44
N ALA A 288 22.79 14.81 7.29
CA ALA A 288 22.70 15.51 6.02
C ALA A 288 22.10 14.60 4.96
N VAL A 289 21.12 15.09 4.21
CA VAL A 289 20.54 14.40 3.05
C VAL A 289 20.83 15.24 1.82
N GLU A 290 21.53 14.66 0.86
CA GLU A 290 21.87 15.26 -0.42
C GLU A 290 21.06 14.58 -1.54
N GLY A 291 20.57 15.33 -2.51
CA GLY A 291 19.79 14.80 -3.63
C GLY A 291 19.63 15.80 -4.77
N ARG A 292 19.16 15.33 -5.92
CA ARG A 292 19.03 16.14 -7.13
C ARG A 292 17.57 16.40 -7.47
N ALA A 293 17.19 17.66 -7.65
CA ALA A 293 15.86 18.03 -8.12
C ALA A 293 15.69 17.73 -9.63
N PRO A 294 14.44 17.68 -10.16
CA PRO A 294 14.19 17.39 -11.58
C PRO A 294 14.84 18.37 -12.56
N ASP A 295 15.12 19.61 -12.14
CA ASP A 295 15.85 20.61 -12.93
C ASP A 295 17.37 20.37 -12.97
N GLY A 296 17.86 19.32 -12.30
CA GLY A 296 19.27 18.97 -12.18
C GLY A 296 19.98 19.64 -11.01
N THR A 297 19.33 20.55 -10.29
CA THR A 297 19.91 21.28 -9.16
C THR A 297 20.18 20.34 -7.99
N GLN A 298 21.37 20.43 -7.41
CA GLN A 298 21.74 19.68 -6.20
C GLN A 298 21.24 20.40 -4.95
N HIS A 299 20.63 19.65 -4.03
CA HIS A 299 20.10 20.15 -2.77
C HIS A 299 20.68 19.35 -1.60
N ARG A 300 21.04 20.05 -0.52
CA ARG A 300 21.53 19.46 0.73
C ARG A 300 20.72 19.98 1.91
N MET A 301 20.04 19.08 2.60
CA MET A 301 19.27 19.39 3.81
C MET A 301 19.97 18.80 5.02
N THR A 302 19.93 19.51 6.15
CA THR A 302 20.51 19.04 7.40
C THR A 302 19.47 18.97 8.50
N ALA A 303 19.65 18.02 9.41
CA ALA A 303 18.88 17.86 10.63
C ALA A 303 19.82 17.42 11.77
N THR A 304 19.38 17.59 13.00
CA THR A 304 20.09 17.08 14.18
C THR A 304 19.21 16.09 14.90
N LEU A 305 19.83 15.02 15.39
CA LEU A 305 19.17 14.08 16.27
C LEU A 305 19.53 14.48 17.70
N ASP A 306 18.57 15.06 18.42
CA ASP A 306 18.76 15.58 19.76
C ASP A 306 17.85 14.86 20.79
N VAL A 307 18.32 14.78 22.04
CA VAL A 307 17.66 14.17 23.18
C VAL A 307 18.05 14.89 24.48
N ASP A 308 17.15 14.99 25.45
CA ASP A 308 17.49 15.53 26.78
C ASP A 308 18.24 14.47 27.61
N ILE A 309 19.44 14.79 28.11
CA ILE A 309 20.24 13.87 28.90
C ILE A 309 20.00 14.17 30.38
N ARG A 310 19.16 13.35 31.01
CA ARG A 310 18.77 13.51 32.42
C ARG A 310 18.41 12.18 33.07
N THR A 311 18.56 12.13 34.38
CA THR A 311 18.04 11.02 35.20
C THR A 311 16.53 11.20 35.44
N GLY A 312 15.80 10.10 35.53
CA GLY A 312 14.35 10.09 35.78
C GLY A 312 13.57 9.22 34.80
N ALA A 313 12.25 9.33 34.83
CA ALA A 313 11.37 8.61 33.92
C ALA A 313 11.62 9.03 32.46
N SER A 314 11.70 8.06 31.56
CA SER A 314 11.77 8.31 30.13
C SER A 314 10.44 8.84 29.63
N VAL A 315 10.48 9.90 28.82
CA VAL A 315 9.32 10.48 28.15
C VAL A 315 9.35 10.01 26.70
N VAL A 316 8.34 9.26 26.30
CA VAL A 316 8.20 8.74 24.93
C VAL A 316 7.76 9.84 23.98
N ASP A 317 8.37 9.90 22.80
CA ASP A 317 7.84 10.64 21.66
C ASP A 317 6.93 9.71 20.83
N LYS A 318 5.61 9.86 20.98
CA LYS A 318 4.64 8.97 20.36
C LYS A 318 4.64 9.05 18.83
N ASP A 319 4.96 10.21 18.26
CA ASP A 319 4.97 10.38 16.80
C ASP A 319 6.20 9.70 16.20
N ALA A 320 7.37 9.91 16.81
CA ALA A 320 8.60 9.23 16.40
C ALA A 320 8.49 7.71 16.60
N GLN A 321 7.97 7.27 17.75
CA GLN A 321 7.77 5.85 18.04
C GLN A 321 6.84 5.17 17.02
N ARG A 322 5.73 5.83 16.64
CA ARG A 322 4.84 5.32 15.59
C ARG A 322 5.57 5.17 14.26
N GLU A 323 6.33 6.18 13.84
CA GLU A 323 7.08 6.15 12.58
C GLU A 323 8.12 5.03 12.55
N ILE A 324 8.89 4.89 13.64
CA ILE A 324 9.90 3.84 13.80
C ILE A 324 9.27 2.44 13.68
N ILE A 325 8.10 2.23 14.29
CA ILE A 325 7.41 0.94 14.25
C ILE A 325 6.89 0.62 12.85
N LEU A 326 6.40 1.61 12.12
CA LEU A 326 5.97 1.41 10.73
C LEU A 326 7.14 0.95 9.84
N VAL A 327 8.29 1.61 9.95
CA VAL A 327 9.49 1.20 9.19
C VAL A 327 9.98 -0.19 9.62
N GLN A 328 9.91 -0.51 10.91
CA GLN A 328 10.24 -1.85 11.41
C GLN A 328 9.29 -2.93 10.92
N ALA A 329 8.00 -2.60 10.74
CA ALA A 329 7.02 -3.52 10.20
C ALA A 329 7.32 -3.91 8.76
N ASP A 330 7.64 -2.93 7.93
CA ASP A 330 7.99 -3.19 6.54
C ASP A 330 9.26 -4.04 6.45
N ALA A 331 10.29 -3.73 7.25
CA ALA A 331 11.50 -4.53 7.32
C ALA A 331 11.23 -5.97 7.83
N ALA A 332 10.42 -6.12 8.88
CA ALA A 332 10.07 -7.42 9.44
C ALA A 332 9.29 -8.29 8.46
N ARG A 333 8.39 -7.71 7.66
CA ARG A 333 7.66 -8.42 6.59
C ARG A 333 8.58 -8.93 5.49
N VAL A 334 9.50 -8.09 5.02
CA VAL A 334 10.52 -8.50 4.03
C VAL A 334 11.36 -9.66 4.57
N GLN A 335 11.79 -9.60 5.83
CA GLN A 335 12.54 -10.68 6.46
C GLN A 335 11.69 -11.96 6.65
N ALA A 336 10.43 -11.82 7.07
CA ALA A 336 9.51 -12.95 7.23
C ALA A 336 9.24 -13.64 5.89
N ARG A 337 9.00 -12.87 4.83
CA ARG A 337 8.87 -13.36 3.46
C ARG A 337 10.09 -14.16 3.02
N ALA A 338 11.29 -13.62 3.24
CA ALA A 338 12.53 -14.30 2.88
C ALA A 338 12.73 -15.64 3.63
N GLN A 339 12.23 -15.76 4.87
CA GLN A 339 12.22 -17.03 5.60
C GLN A 339 11.16 -17.99 5.03
N ALA A 340 9.97 -17.49 4.73
CA ALA A 340 8.91 -18.27 4.13
C ALA A 340 9.29 -18.83 2.75
N ASP A 341 9.98 -18.05 1.93
CA ASP A 341 10.51 -18.48 0.62
C ASP A 341 11.51 -19.64 0.76
N ARG A 342 12.21 -19.72 1.90
CA ARG A 342 13.12 -20.83 2.24
C ARG A 342 12.39 -22.02 2.89
N GLY A 343 11.06 -21.98 2.96
CA GLY A 343 10.23 -22.99 3.62
C GLY A 343 10.21 -22.88 5.15
N ALA A 344 10.88 -21.90 5.74
CA ALA A 344 10.99 -21.72 7.19
C ALA A 344 9.79 -20.92 7.75
N MET A 345 8.58 -21.46 7.61
CA MET A 345 7.34 -20.79 8.06
C MET A 345 7.33 -20.44 9.55
N PRO A 346 7.80 -21.30 10.49
CA PRO A 346 7.90 -20.93 11.90
C PRO A 346 8.84 -19.74 12.15
N ALA A 347 9.94 -19.63 11.39
CA ALA A 347 10.87 -18.52 11.51
C ALA A 347 10.24 -17.22 10.98
N ALA A 348 9.48 -17.30 9.88
CA ALA A 348 8.71 -16.17 9.35
C ALA A 348 7.69 -15.66 10.38
N ALA A 349 6.91 -16.56 10.98
CA ALA A 349 5.95 -16.23 12.04
C ALA A 349 6.65 -15.62 13.27
N ALA A 350 7.81 -16.15 13.67
CA ALA A 350 8.55 -15.67 14.83
C ALA A 350 9.02 -14.21 14.67
N ILE A 351 9.43 -13.81 13.45
CA ILE A 351 9.83 -12.43 13.14
C ILE A 351 8.65 -11.47 13.38
N LEU A 352 7.48 -11.78 12.81
CA LEU A 352 6.29 -10.94 12.96
C LEU A 352 5.77 -10.92 14.40
N LYS A 353 5.84 -12.06 15.11
CA LYS A 353 5.48 -12.16 16.54
C LYS A 353 6.33 -11.25 17.42
N ALA A 354 7.63 -11.15 17.15
CA ALA A 354 8.52 -10.29 17.91
C ALA A 354 8.10 -8.81 17.78
N LEU A 355 7.75 -8.36 16.57
CA LEU A 355 7.25 -7.01 16.35
C LEU A 355 5.87 -6.79 16.98
N ALA A 356 4.97 -7.74 16.82
CA ALA A 356 3.64 -7.74 17.44
C ALA A 356 3.73 -7.57 18.98
N ALA A 357 4.63 -8.31 19.62
CA ALA A 357 4.89 -8.20 21.06
C ALA A 357 5.46 -6.83 21.44
N ARG A 358 6.32 -6.24 20.60
CA ARG A 358 6.81 -4.87 20.81
C ARG A 358 5.68 -3.85 20.77
N ILE A 359 4.75 -3.96 19.81
CA ILE A 359 3.60 -3.06 19.72
C ILE A 359 2.69 -3.20 20.95
N ASP A 360 2.43 -4.44 21.39
CA ASP A 360 1.65 -4.71 22.59
C ASP A 360 2.27 -4.13 23.87
N ALA A 361 3.60 -3.96 23.90
CA ALA A 361 4.34 -3.43 25.05
C ALA A 361 4.44 -1.89 25.10
N LEU A 362 3.93 -1.17 24.09
CA LEU A 362 4.03 0.28 24.05
C LEU A 362 3.14 0.96 25.10
N GLU A 363 3.65 2.04 25.69
CA GLU A 363 2.91 2.82 26.67
C GLU A 363 1.66 3.48 26.03
N GLY A 364 0.49 3.07 26.49
CA GLY A 364 -0.79 3.63 26.07
C GLY A 364 -1.36 3.05 24.77
N PHE A 365 -0.76 2.00 24.21
CA PHE A 365 -1.32 1.28 23.06
C PHE A 365 -2.60 0.52 23.43
N LYS A 366 -3.58 0.51 22.52
CA LYS A 366 -4.84 -0.22 22.64
C LYS A 366 -5.17 -0.90 21.31
N ARG A 367 -5.55 -2.18 21.34
CA ARG A 367 -5.76 -2.99 20.13
C ARG A 367 -6.97 -2.61 19.28
N ASP A 368 -7.95 -1.89 19.83
CA ASP A 368 -9.23 -1.59 19.16
C ASP A 368 -9.58 -0.09 19.21
N ASP A 369 -8.57 0.79 19.24
CA ASP A 369 -8.77 2.24 19.27
C ASP A 369 -8.81 2.92 17.89
N GLY A 370 -8.71 2.13 16.81
CA GLY A 370 -8.69 2.63 15.43
C GLY A 370 -7.41 3.38 15.05
N SER A 371 -6.37 3.33 15.89
CA SER A 371 -5.08 3.91 15.56
C SER A 371 -4.35 3.10 14.48
N VAL A 372 -3.42 3.75 13.78
CA VAL A 372 -2.57 3.10 12.76
C VAL A 372 -1.82 1.89 13.33
N LEU A 373 -1.37 1.97 14.59
CA LEU A 373 -0.66 0.86 15.24
C LEU A 373 -1.61 -0.29 15.61
N ALA A 374 -2.88 0.00 15.90
CA ALA A 374 -3.89 -1.02 16.16
C ALA A 374 -4.19 -1.82 14.88
N ASP A 375 -4.42 -1.11 13.78
CA ASP A 375 -4.62 -1.69 12.44
C ASP A 375 -3.40 -2.52 12.00
N LEU A 376 -2.18 -1.99 12.23
CA LEU A 376 -0.94 -2.72 11.95
C LEU A 376 -0.84 -4.00 12.80
N ARG A 377 -1.10 -3.92 14.11
CA ARG A 377 -0.99 -5.06 15.02
C ARG A 377 -1.95 -6.19 14.67
N GLU A 378 -3.15 -5.83 14.23
CA GLU A 378 -4.14 -6.77 13.71
C GLU A 378 -3.63 -7.44 12.43
N THR A 379 -3.15 -6.64 11.47
CA THR A 379 -2.63 -7.18 10.20
C THR A 379 -1.46 -8.14 10.44
N LEU A 380 -0.54 -7.80 11.36
CA LEU A 380 0.54 -8.70 11.76
C LEU A 380 0.02 -9.99 12.39
N GLN A 381 -1.06 -9.95 13.16
CA GLN A 381 -1.66 -11.15 13.77
C GLN A 381 -2.18 -12.10 12.69
N ASP A 382 -2.86 -11.57 11.68
CA ASP A 382 -3.38 -12.36 10.56
C ASP A 382 -2.23 -13.02 9.78
N GLU A 383 -1.18 -12.27 9.45
CA GLU A 383 0.02 -12.79 8.77
C GLU A 383 0.73 -13.88 9.59
N ILE A 384 0.86 -13.70 10.90
CA ILE A 384 1.40 -14.72 11.82
C ILE A 384 0.60 -16.02 11.71
N GLU A 385 -0.73 -15.92 11.82
CA GLU A 385 -1.60 -17.09 11.73
C GLU A 385 -1.48 -17.79 10.37
N GLN A 386 -1.30 -17.04 9.28
CA GLN A 386 -1.09 -17.62 7.95
C GLN A 386 0.20 -18.45 7.89
N TYR A 387 1.32 -17.94 8.42
CA TYR A 387 2.57 -18.69 8.46
C TYR A 387 2.48 -19.92 9.37
N GLU A 388 1.75 -19.82 10.50
CA GLU A 388 1.55 -20.96 11.41
C GLU A 388 0.65 -22.04 10.82
N ARG A 389 -0.44 -21.65 10.12
CA ARG A 389 -1.30 -22.59 9.39
C ARG A 389 -0.50 -23.31 8.30
N LYS A 390 0.29 -22.58 7.51
CA LYS A 390 1.19 -23.16 6.48
C LYS A 390 2.26 -24.08 7.07
N SER A 391 2.73 -23.83 8.30
CA SER A 391 3.64 -24.74 9.01
C SER A 391 3.00 -26.08 9.36
N THR A 392 1.68 -26.12 9.57
CA THR A 392 0.94 -27.37 9.78
C THR A 392 0.53 -28.06 8.47
N ASP A 393 0.60 -27.34 7.34
CA ASP A 393 0.13 -27.80 6.03
C ASP A 393 1.18 -28.56 5.18
N VAL A 394 2.43 -28.65 5.64
CA VAL A 394 3.44 -29.53 5.01
C VAL A 394 3.02 -31.02 5.10
N GLU A 395 2.09 -31.37 5.99
CA GLU A 395 1.45 -32.70 6.06
C GLU A 395 0.05 -32.78 5.39
N ARG A 396 -0.45 -31.71 4.75
CA ARG A 396 -1.80 -31.66 4.15
C ARG A 396 -1.84 -31.09 2.73
N MET A 397 -0.85 -31.42 1.91
CA MET A 397 -1.08 -31.60 0.48
C MET A 397 -2.19 -32.66 0.34
N HIS A 398 -3.47 -32.28 0.24
CA HIS A 398 -4.49 -32.92 -0.60
C HIS A 398 -5.96 -32.51 -0.39
N GLN A 399 -6.39 -31.72 0.61
CA GLN A 399 -7.82 -31.46 0.78
C GLN A 399 -8.23 -30.00 1.07
N ARG A 400 -8.60 -29.32 -0.03
CA ARG A 400 -9.73 -28.39 -0.26
C ARG A 400 -10.02 -27.29 0.79
N LYS A 401 -9.82 -26.03 0.39
CA LYS A 401 -10.80 -25.10 -0.27
C LYS A 401 -11.72 -24.38 0.74
N ALA A 402 -11.72 -23.05 0.61
CA ALA A 402 -12.53 -22.02 1.27
C ALA A 402 -11.83 -21.30 2.43
N SER A 403 -11.97 -19.97 2.43
CA SER A 403 -11.51 -18.96 3.39
C SER A 403 -10.02 -18.57 3.39
N MET A 404 -9.66 -17.62 2.51
CA MET A 404 -8.43 -16.81 2.64
C MET A 404 -8.54 -15.58 1.72
N VAL A 405 -8.85 -14.40 2.27
CA VAL A 405 -8.79 -13.11 1.55
C VAL A 405 -8.32 -12.00 2.51
N TYR A 406 -7.34 -11.21 2.03
CA TYR A 406 -6.87 -9.85 2.43
C TYR A 406 -5.81 -9.68 3.54
N LYS A 407 -4.58 -9.24 3.17
CA LYS A 407 -4.01 -7.88 3.43
C LYS A 407 -2.47 -7.78 3.28
N SER A 408 -2.01 -7.10 2.23
CA SER A 408 -0.91 -6.10 2.24
C SER A 408 -1.17 -5.07 1.11
N ALA A 409 -0.79 -3.79 1.11
CA ALA A 409 -0.01 -2.94 2.01
C ALA A 409 -0.61 -1.51 1.99
N THR A 410 -0.57 -0.81 3.12
CA THR A 410 -1.01 0.60 3.20
C THR A 410 0.23 1.51 3.24
N PRO A 411 0.47 2.39 2.25
CA PRO A 411 1.19 3.63 2.55
C PRO A 411 0.26 4.52 3.36
N THR A 412 0.74 5.01 4.50
CA THR A 412 0.04 5.95 5.40
C THR A 412 -0.53 7.15 4.63
N TYR A 413 -1.84 7.11 4.38
CA TYR A 413 -2.65 8.28 4.08
C TYR A 413 -3.45 8.62 5.33
N MET A 414 -3.21 9.81 5.89
CA MET A 414 -4.22 10.43 6.75
C MET A 414 -5.42 10.76 5.86
N PRO A 415 -6.64 10.27 6.15
CA PRO A 415 -7.81 10.69 5.40
C PRO A 415 -7.94 12.22 5.49
N PRO A 416 -8.41 12.91 4.44
CA PRO A 416 -8.86 14.27 4.60
C PRO A 416 -10.07 14.20 5.55
N ALA A 417 -10.28 15.25 6.34
CA ALA A 417 -11.44 15.33 7.23
C ALA A 417 -12.72 14.92 6.49
N ALA A 418 -13.53 14.05 7.12
CA ALA A 418 -14.77 13.49 6.61
C ALA A 418 -15.59 14.54 5.83
N ALA A 419 -15.54 14.47 4.50
CA ALA A 419 -16.33 15.34 3.65
C ALA A 419 -17.77 14.81 3.61
N GLN A 420 -18.75 15.70 3.74
CA GLN A 420 -20.14 15.32 3.53
C GLN A 420 -20.32 14.93 2.05
N ALA A 421 -21.08 13.86 1.79
CA ALA A 421 -21.44 13.51 0.42
C ALA A 421 -22.27 14.66 -0.19
N PRO A 422 -22.08 14.99 -1.49
CA PRO A 422 -22.81 16.08 -2.16
C PRO A 422 -24.31 15.82 -2.28
N VAL A 423 -24.77 14.59 -2.01
CA VAL A 423 -26.17 14.20 -1.94
C VAL A 423 -26.46 13.65 -0.54
N HIS A 424 -27.50 14.15 0.11
CA HIS A 424 -27.93 13.63 1.41
C HIS A 424 -28.45 12.19 1.25
N ALA A 425 -27.85 11.25 1.95
CA ALA A 425 -28.33 9.87 2.02
C ALA A 425 -28.19 9.31 3.44
N SER A 426 -29.00 8.29 3.73
CA SER A 426 -28.99 7.64 5.05
C SER A 426 -29.32 6.16 4.96
N LEU A 427 -28.83 5.41 5.95
CA LEU A 427 -29.29 4.06 6.26
C LEU A 427 -30.21 4.12 7.48
N VAL A 428 -31.47 3.73 7.27
CA VAL A 428 -32.46 3.61 8.35
C VAL A 428 -32.45 2.19 8.85
N GLY A 429 -32.05 1.96 10.09
CA GLY A 429 -32.11 0.63 10.69
C GLY A 429 -33.55 0.23 10.97
N ILE A 430 -34.01 -0.83 10.31
CA ILE A 430 -35.40 -1.33 10.39
C ILE A 430 -35.51 -2.70 11.07
N GLY A 431 -34.38 -3.36 11.36
CA GLY A 431 -34.35 -4.67 12.01
C GLY A 431 -33.02 -4.98 12.70
N GLY A 432 -33.06 -5.88 13.68
CA GLY A 432 -31.89 -6.33 14.44
C GLY A 432 -31.27 -5.26 15.34
N PRO A 433 -29.94 -5.29 15.60
CA PRO A 433 -29.25 -4.42 16.57
C PRO A 433 -29.25 -2.92 16.19
N VAL A 434 -29.77 -2.60 14.99
CA VAL A 434 -29.84 -1.25 14.43
C VAL A 434 -31.26 -0.72 14.33
N ALA A 435 -32.28 -1.50 14.71
CA ALA A 435 -33.68 -1.09 14.63
C ALA A 435 -33.93 0.27 15.29
N GLY A 436 -34.54 1.20 14.55
CA GLY A 436 -34.86 2.56 14.99
C GLY A 436 -33.72 3.56 14.93
N LYS A 437 -32.50 3.15 14.51
CA LYS A 437 -31.35 4.05 14.37
C LYS A 437 -31.28 4.63 12.96
N LEU A 438 -30.79 5.86 12.84
CA LEU A 438 -30.55 6.54 11.56
C LEU A 438 -29.06 6.83 11.43
N PHE A 439 -28.47 6.44 10.30
CA PHE A 439 -27.07 6.67 9.99
C PHE A 439 -26.96 7.54 8.74
N THR A 440 -26.51 8.78 8.89
CA THR A 440 -26.22 9.66 7.74
C THR A 440 -24.97 9.18 7.03
N LEU A 441 -25.03 9.05 5.72
CA LEU A 441 -23.90 8.59 4.92
C LEU A 441 -22.97 9.76 4.55
N LEU A 442 -21.69 9.58 4.85
CA LEU A 442 -20.58 10.38 4.35
C LEU A 442 -20.16 9.94 2.94
N THR A 443 -19.11 10.55 2.37
CA THR A 443 -18.55 10.08 1.08
C THR A 443 -18.07 8.63 1.14
N GLU A 444 -17.66 8.17 2.32
CA GLU A 444 -17.25 6.79 2.59
C GLU A 444 -17.64 6.41 4.02
N ASN A 445 -18.20 5.22 4.19
CA ASN A 445 -18.68 4.71 5.47
C ASN A 445 -18.38 3.22 5.56
N HIS A 446 -17.63 2.81 6.57
CA HIS A 446 -17.45 1.41 6.93
C HIS A 446 -18.58 0.99 7.88
N ILE A 447 -19.05 -0.24 7.70
CA ILE A 447 -20.08 -0.88 8.52
C ILE A 447 -19.49 -2.16 9.10
N GLY A 448 -19.63 -2.36 10.41
CA GLY A 448 -19.17 -3.61 11.04
C GLY A 448 -19.07 -3.53 12.55
N ARG A 449 -18.60 -4.60 13.20
CA ARG A 449 -18.59 -4.69 14.66
C ARG A 449 -17.51 -3.89 15.38
N MET A 450 -16.52 -3.38 14.66
CA MET A 450 -15.45 -2.58 15.23
C MET A 450 -15.92 -1.16 15.53
N ASN A 451 -15.58 -0.62 16.70
CA ASN A 451 -15.97 0.72 17.12
C ASN A 451 -15.35 1.85 16.27
N GLY A 452 -14.30 1.57 15.49
CA GLY A 452 -13.67 2.51 14.58
C GLY A 452 -14.39 2.70 13.23
N ASN A 453 -15.47 1.97 12.97
CA ASN A 453 -16.30 2.18 11.78
C ASN A 453 -17.24 3.38 11.96
N GLU A 454 -17.51 4.10 10.88
CA GLU A 454 -18.53 5.17 10.88
C GLU A 454 -19.91 4.63 11.30
N ILE A 455 -20.21 3.38 10.93
CA ILE A 455 -21.41 2.65 11.36
C ILE A 455 -20.96 1.42 12.16
N ALA A 456 -20.64 1.65 13.43
CA ALA A 456 -20.26 0.61 14.38
C ALA A 456 -21.49 -0.12 14.95
N ILE A 457 -21.52 -1.45 14.80
CA ILE A 457 -22.62 -2.32 15.25
C ILE A 457 -22.00 -3.48 16.04
N PRO A 458 -21.82 -3.35 17.37
CA PRO A 458 -21.05 -4.29 18.20
C PRO A 458 -21.81 -5.61 18.40
N ASP A 459 -21.92 -6.41 17.34
CA ASP A 459 -22.67 -7.66 17.27
C ASP A 459 -21.78 -8.76 16.67
N GLY A 460 -21.84 -9.97 17.25
CA GLY A 460 -21.01 -11.10 16.85
C GLY A 460 -21.36 -11.69 15.49
N GLY A 461 -22.55 -11.40 14.95
CA GLY A 461 -22.98 -11.76 13.60
C GLY A 461 -22.40 -10.85 12.50
N LEU A 462 -21.65 -9.80 12.86
CA LEU A 462 -20.97 -8.93 11.92
C LEU A 462 -19.44 -9.11 11.96
N SER A 463 -18.80 -9.10 10.78
CA SER A 463 -17.36 -8.94 10.68
C SER A 463 -16.90 -7.56 11.19
N LYS A 464 -15.61 -7.44 11.56
CA LYS A 464 -15.02 -6.21 12.12
C LYS A 464 -15.20 -5.01 11.18
N ARG A 465 -14.84 -5.16 9.91
CA ARG A 465 -15.25 -4.32 8.77
C ARG A 465 -16.04 -5.23 7.83
N HIS A 466 -17.37 -5.17 7.88
CA HIS A 466 -18.27 -6.09 7.20
C HIS A 466 -18.58 -5.63 5.79
N ALA A 467 -19.03 -4.39 5.67
CA ALA A 467 -19.39 -3.78 4.40
C ALA A 467 -18.88 -2.34 4.37
N ARG A 468 -18.81 -1.77 3.17
CA ARG A 468 -18.48 -0.37 2.96
C ARG A 468 -19.50 0.26 2.03
N VAL A 469 -19.98 1.45 2.37
CA VAL A 469 -20.84 2.28 1.53
C VAL A 469 -20.08 3.52 1.12
N MET A 470 -19.95 3.75 -0.19
CA MET A 470 -19.23 4.89 -0.74
C MET A 470 -20.07 5.65 -1.74
N PHE A 471 -19.83 6.94 -1.85
CA PHE A 471 -20.34 7.77 -2.93
C PHE A 471 -19.34 7.75 -4.09
N ALA A 472 -19.70 7.10 -5.19
CA ALA A 472 -18.86 6.94 -6.37
C ALA A 472 -19.48 7.64 -7.58
N GLY A 473 -18.91 8.78 -7.98
CA GLY A 473 -19.42 9.58 -9.10
C GLY A 473 -20.73 10.28 -8.75
N SER A 474 -21.86 9.63 -9.05
CA SER A 474 -23.23 10.11 -8.81
C SER A 474 -24.02 9.28 -7.80
N ASP A 475 -23.55 8.08 -7.45
CA ASP A 475 -24.37 7.07 -6.78
C ASP A 475 -23.70 6.53 -5.52
N PHE A 476 -24.51 6.01 -4.59
CA PHE A 476 -24.01 5.25 -3.46
C PHE A 476 -23.85 3.79 -3.84
N VAL A 477 -22.72 3.19 -3.50
CA VAL A 477 -22.43 1.77 -3.75
C VAL A 477 -22.08 1.10 -2.43
N ILE A 478 -22.75 -0.01 -2.13
CA ILE A 478 -22.38 -0.90 -1.02
C ILE A 478 -21.52 -2.05 -1.53
N VAL A 479 -20.52 -2.43 -0.73
CA VAL A 479 -19.58 -3.50 -1.05
C VAL A 479 -19.39 -4.36 0.18
N ASP A 480 -19.55 -5.66 0.03
CA ASP A 480 -19.17 -6.63 1.05
C ASP A 480 -17.64 -6.73 1.09
N LEU A 481 -17.04 -6.58 2.25
CA LEU A 481 -15.58 -6.59 2.43
C LEU A 481 -15.05 -8.01 2.70
N GLY A 482 -15.70 -9.04 2.12
CA GLY A 482 -15.38 -10.44 2.38
C GLY A 482 -15.86 -10.90 3.75
N SER A 483 -17.04 -10.46 4.15
CA SER A 483 -17.57 -10.75 5.48
C SER A 483 -17.93 -12.23 5.67
N THR A 484 -17.90 -12.71 6.91
CA THR A 484 -18.15 -14.13 7.23
C THR A 484 -19.56 -14.55 6.82
N ASN A 485 -20.54 -13.67 7.07
CA ASN A 485 -21.95 -13.95 6.82
C ASN A 485 -22.47 -13.38 5.49
N GLY A 486 -21.69 -12.53 4.82
CA GLY A 486 -22.08 -11.84 3.60
C GLY A 486 -23.02 -10.67 3.84
N THR A 487 -23.08 -9.80 2.85
CA THR A 487 -24.08 -8.73 2.72
C THR A 487 -25.11 -9.15 1.69
N SER A 488 -26.40 -8.88 1.96
CA SER A 488 -27.48 -9.03 0.98
C SER A 488 -28.20 -7.71 0.74
N VAL A 489 -28.62 -7.49 -0.51
CA VAL A 489 -29.50 -6.39 -0.89
C VAL A 489 -30.74 -6.95 -1.58
N ASN A 490 -31.92 -6.58 -1.07
CA ASN A 490 -33.23 -7.08 -1.52
C ASN A 490 -33.30 -8.62 -1.57
N GLY A 491 -32.70 -9.27 -0.57
CA GLY A 491 -32.66 -10.74 -0.44
C GLY A 491 -31.61 -11.46 -1.30
N ASN A 492 -30.89 -10.74 -2.16
CA ASN A 492 -29.80 -11.32 -2.96
C ASN A 492 -28.46 -11.05 -2.29
N ARG A 493 -27.60 -12.06 -2.15
CA ARG A 493 -26.24 -11.88 -1.64
C ARG A 493 -25.41 -11.11 -2.66
N ILE A 494 -24.71 -10.08 -2.21
CA ILE A 494 -23.94 -9.17 -3.08
C ILE A 494 -22.46 -9.22 -2.72
N HIS A 495 -21.64 -8.97 -3.72
CA HIS A 495 -20.25 -8.54 -3.52
C HIS A 495 -20.16 -7.02 -3.61
N SER A 496 -20.79 -6.42 -4.61
CA SER A 496 -21.06 -4.98 -4.70
C SER A 496 -22.48 -4.74 -5.23
N HIS A 497 -23.08 -3.59 -4.88
CA HIS A 497 -24.40 -3.18 -5.36
C HIS A 497 -24.56 -1.66 -5.33
N THR A 498 -24.99 -1.06 -6.45
CA THR A 498 -25.35 0.36 -6.49
C THR A 498 -26.71 0.56 -5.82
N LEU A 499 -26.72 1.29 -4.70
CA LEU A 499 -27.88 1.50 -3.87
C LEU A 499 -28.90 2.44 -4.51
N VAL A 500 -30.15 1.98 -4.57
CA VAL A 500 -31.31 2.75 -5.01
C VAL A 500 -32.21 3.06 -3.82
N HIS A 501 -32.81 4.25 -3.78
CA HIS A 501 -33.73 4.64 -2.71
C HIS A 501 -34.79 3.55 -2.46
N GLY A 502 -34.86 3.07 -1.23
CA GLY A 502 -35.76 2.00 -0.82
C GLY A 502 -35.11 0.63 -0.68
N ASP A 503 -33.87 0.44 -1.16
CA ASP A 503 -33.15 -0.83 -1.06
C ASP A 503 -33.06 -1.33 0.39
N LEU A 504 -33.35 -2.61 0.57
CA LEU A 504 -33.22 -3.31 1.83
C LEU A 504 -31.86 -3.98 1.91
N ILE A 505 -31.07 -3.62 2.90
CA ILE A 505 -29.71 -4.12 3.10
C ILE A 505 -29.65 -4.95 4.36
N GLU A 506 -29.15 -6.17 4.27
CA GLU A 506 -28.95 -7.10 5.38
C GLU A 506 -27.46 -7.35 5.55
N ILE A 507 -26.96 -7.12 6.77
CA ILE A 507 -25.55 -7.24 7.14
C ILE A 507 -25.50 -8.01 8.47
N GLY A 508 -25.29 -9.33 8.40
CA GLY A 508 -25.51 -10.19 9.55
C GLY A 508 -26.94 -10.03 10.10
N PRO A 509 -27.15 -9.86 11.42
CA PRO A 509 -28.48 -9.59 11.98
C PRO A 509 -29.01 -8.17 11.74
N ALA A 510 -28.18 -7.23 11.26
CA ALA A 510 -28.59 -5.84 11.06
C ALA A 510 -29.34 -5.67 9.74
N VAL A 511 -30.50 -5.01 9.78
CA VAL A 511 -31.30 -4.73 8.58
C VAL A 511 -31.50 -3.23 8.43
N PHE A 512 -31.13 -2.70 7.27
CA PHE A 512 -31.24 -1.31 6.90
C PHE A 512 -32.17 -1.11 5.71
N ARG A 513 -32.71 0.10 5.60
CA ARG A 513 -33.28 0.63 4.37
C ARG A 513 -32.47 1.84 3.93
N PHE A 514 -32.01 1.83 2.69
CA PHE A 514 -31.33 2.99 2.11
C PHE A 514 -32.32 4.07 1.70
N GLN A 515 -32.04 5.32 2.07
CA GLN A 515 -32.85 6.48 1.71
C GLN A 515 -31.97 7.62 1.18
N LEU A 516 -32.20 8.00 -0.07
CA LEU A 516 -31.81 9.31 -0.60
C LEU A 516 -32.73 10.39 0.00
N GLY A 517 -32.14 11.46 0.54
CA GLY A 517 -32.83 12.66 0.97
C GLY A 517 -33.22 13.52 -0.22
N ALA A 518 -34.33 14.26 -0.11
CA ALA A 518 -34.70 15.24 -1.12
C ALA A 518 -33.66 16.38 -1.14
N ASN A 519 -33.16 16.74 -2.33
CA ASN A 519 -32.42 17.99 -2.49
C ASN A 519 -33.30 19.12 -1.96
N ARG A 520 -32.88 19.81 -0.90
CA ARG A 520 -33.45 21.12 -0.62
C ARG A 520 -32.99 22.06 -1.75
N PRO A 521 -33.91 22.83 -2.36
CA PRO A 521 -33.56 23.77 -3.42
C PRO A 521 -32.55 24.83 -2.97
#